data_AF-A0ABD5RYI3-F1
#
_entry.id   AF-A0ABD5RYI3-F1
#
_cell.length_a   1.000
_cell.length_b   1.000
_cell.length_c   1.000
_cell.angle_alpha   90.00
_cell.angle_beta   90.00
_cell.angle_gamma   90.00
#
_symmetry.space_group_name_H-M   'P 1'
#
loop_
_entity.id
_entity.type
_entity.pdbx_description
1 polymer ?
#
loop_
_entity_poly.entity_id
_entity_poly.type
_entity_poly.pdbx_seq_one_letter_code
_entity_poly.pdbx_strand_id
1 'polypeptide(L)'
;MSRNPENRAQFRPENHPNDQFLLTTVVGSYPKPKWLNRVAELAEDDGSKFDDADLDEAHDDACRLVTDEHERAGLDTVVDGEMRREEMVEFFAHRIDGYEFHGPVKVWGHNYFDKPSVSGEVAYDEPWLVDEFEFTASVAERPVKVPITGPYTLANWAFNEHYDTEEELAYALADLVNEEIEKLVAAGARYVQIDEPALATTPDDHAIVGECLERIVADVDEDVRVGLHVCYGDYSRIYPELNEFPIDEFDVELCNGDYEQIDVFADGEFAPDLGLGVVDAHTAEVEPVEEIKENILQGLKVVPPEKLTVSPDCGLKLLPREVAYGKMENMVEATREVEAELDAGEIDVGSPGVVADD
;
A
#
# COMPACT_ATOMS: atom_id res chain seq x y z
N MET A 1 2.09 -16.53 -9.13
CA MET A 1 2.82 -17.43 -8.19
C MET A 1 3.53 -16.52 -7.20
N SER A 2 3.50 -16.80 -5.89
CA SER A 2 4.34 -16.06 -4.92
C SER A 2 5.81 -16.16 -5.33
N ARG A 3 6.55 -15.04 -5.30
CA ARG A 3 7.96 -15.00 -5.72
C ARG A 3 8.80 -15.77 -4.71
N ASN A 4 8.59 -15.54 -3.41
CA ASN A 4 9.25 -16.29 -2.34
C ASN A 4 8.41 -16.32 -1.05
N PRO A 5 7.86 -17.47 -0.64
CA PRO A 5 7.04 -17.57 0.56
C PRO A 5 7.83 -17.36 1.87
N GLU A 6 9.17 -17.42 1.84
CA GLU A 6 10.00 -17.24 3.03
C GLU A 6 10.39 -15.77 3.29
N ASN A 7 10.21 -14.87 2.31
CA ASN A 7 10.66 -13.48 2.45
C ASN A 7 9.87 -12.70 3.52
N ARG A 8 8.68 -13.16 3.89
CA ARG A 8 7.88 -12.61 4.99
C ARG A 8 8.55 -12.74 6.36
N ALA A 9 9.33 -13.79 6.58
CA ALA A 9 9.87 -14.12 7.90
C ALA A 9 10.80 -13.04 8.45
N GLN A 10 11.40 -12.22 7.58
CA GLN A 10 12.27 -11.11 7.98
C GLN A 10 11.56 -9.99 8.75
N PHE A 11 10.22 -9.92 8.66
CA PHE A 11 9.41 -8.90 9.35
C PHE A 11 8.91 -9.35 10.73
N ARG A 12 9.16 -10.61 11.11
CA ARG A 12 8.78 -11.11 12.43
C ARG A 12 9.74 -10.59 13.50
N PRO A 13 9.25 -9.92 14.56
CA PRO A 13 10.11 -9.49 15.67
C PRO A 13 10.77 -10.68 16.37
N GLU A 14 12.05 -10.55 16.75
CA GLU A 14 12.78 -11.63 17.46
C GLU A 14 12.11 -12.06 18.77
N ASN A 15 11.41 -11.13 19.45
CA ASN A 15 10.72 -11.35 20.71
C ASN A 15 9.20 -11.42 20.55
N HIS A 16 8.70 -11.82 19.37
CA HIS A 16 7.27 -12.01 19.16
C HIS A 16 6.69 -13.00 20.19
N PRO A 17 5.62 -12.64 20.93
CA PRO A 17 5.19 -13.40 22.12
C PRO A 17 4.46 -14.71 21.79
N ASN A 18 3.95 -14.85 20.57
CA ASN A 18 3.13 -15.97 20.12
C ASN A 18 3.93 -16.88 19.15
N ASP A 19 3.56 -18.15 19.03
CA ASP A 19 4.12 -19.08 18.04
C ASP A 19 3.57 -18.72 16.64
N GLN A 20 2.26 -18.48 16.54
CA GLN A 20 1.64 -17.89 15.36
C GLN A 20 2.07 -16.43 15.12
N PHE A 21 2.12 -16.02 13.86
CA PHE A 21 2.49 -14.67 13.47
C PHE A 21 1.63 -14.18 12.31
N LEU A 22 0.81 -13.17 12.60
CA LEU A 22 0.07 -12.38 11.64
C LEU A 22 0.81 -11.04 11.51
N LEU A 23 1.33 -10.74 10.31
CA LEU A 23 2.03 -9.49 10.04
C LEU A 23 1.04 -8.33 10.15
N THR A 24 1.38 -7.30 10.91
CA THR A 24 0.57 -6.08 10.98
C THR A 24 1.25 -4.92 10.26
N THR A 25 0.50 -4.22 9.41
CA THR A 25 0.99 -3.05 8.66
C THR A 25 -0.13 -2.03 8.44
N VAL A 26 0.22 -0.86 7.89
CA VAL A 26 -0.72 0.04 7.21
C VAL A 26 -0.55 -0.05 5.71
N VAL A 27 -1.54 0.39 4.92
CA VAL A 27 -1.43 0.47 3.46
C VAL A 27 -0.36 1.48 3.02
N GLY A 28 -0.42 2.71 3.54
CA GLY A 28 0.53 3.77 3.18
C GLY A 28 0.15 5.11 3.82
N SER A 29 -0.59 5.93 3.09
CA SER A 29 -0.90 7.31 3.49
C SER A 29 -1.58 7.42 4.86
N TYR A 30 -1.19 8.44 5.63
CA TYR A 30 -1.67 8.67 7.00
C TYR A 30 -2.13 10.14 7.19
N PRO A 31 -2.96 10.48 8.20
CA PRO A 31 -3.43 11.85 8.39
C PRO A 31 -2.31 12.88 8.55
N LYS A 32 -2.22 13.80 7.58
CA LYS A 32 -1.27 14.91 7.66
C LYS A 32 -1.58 15.81 8.87
N PRO A 33 -0.59 16.13 9.71
CA PRO A 33 -0.80 17.07 10.79
C PRO A 33 -1.24 18.44 10.25
N LYS A 34 -2.25 19.06 10.86
CA LYS A 34 -2.77 20.37 10.40
C LYS A 34 -1.70 21.47 10.37
N TRP A 35 -0.66 21.35 11.20
CA TRP A 35 0.45 22.29 11.20
C TRP A 35 1.33 22.14 9.94
N LEU A 36 1.44 20.95 9.35
CA LEU A 36 2.23 20.73 8.14
C LEU A 36 1.62 21.48 6.96
N ASN A 37 0.31 21.34 6.75
CA ASN A 37 -0.42 22.12 5.74
C ASN A 37 -0.23 23.62 5.94
N ARG A 38 -0.16 24.08 7.20
CA ARG A 38 0.07 25.49 7.51
C ARG A 38 1.50 25.93 7.20
N VAL A 39 2.50 25.06 7.35
CA VAL A 39 3.88 25.36 6.94
C VAL A 39 3.97 25.44 5.42
N ALA A 40 3.34 24.51 4.69
CA ALA A 40 3.28 24.57 3.23
C ALA A 40 2.67 25.89 2.72
N GLU A 41 1.51 26.30 3.25
CA GLU A 41 0.89 27.59 2.93
C GLU A 41 1.81 28.80 3.23
N LEU A 42 2.67 28.69 4.24
CA LEU A 42 3.59 29.74 4.63
C LEU A 42 4.86 29.76 3.77
N ALA A 43 5.31 28.62 3.25
CA ALA A 43 6.45 28.54 2.33
C ALA A 43 6.09 29.11 0.96
N GLU A 44 4.84 28.95 0.52
CA GLU A 44 4.33 29.52 -0.75
C GLU A 44 4.07 31.04 -0.69
N ASP A 45 4.01 31.64 0.50
CA ASP A 45 3.76 33.07 0.68
C ASP A 45 5.07 33.88 0.63
N ASP A 46 5.32 34.61 -0.47
CA ASP A 46 6.46 35.53 -0.64
C ASP A 46 6.64 36.54 0.52
N GLY A 47 5.59 36.84 1.28
CA GLY A 47 5.62 37.72 2.45
C GLY A 47 6.02 37.04 3.76
N SER A 48 6.12 35.72 3.76
CA SER A 48 6.50 34.89 4.89
C SER A 48 8.01 34.90 5.11
N LYS A 49 8.41 34.35 6.26
CA LYS A 49 9.82 34.03 6.55
C LYS A 49 10.11 32.53 6.51
N PHE A 50 9.07 31.74 6.29
CA PHE A 50 9.22 30.31 6.07
C PHE A 50 9.72 30.11 4.64
N ASP A 51 10.73 29.27 4.49
CA ASP A 51 11.27 28.88 3.19
C ASP A 51 11.24 27.35 3.02
N ASP A 52 11.77 26.86 1.91
CA ASP A 52 11.79 25.44 1.58
C ASP A 52 12.51 24.61 2.65
N ALA A 53 13.53 25.17 3.32
CA ALA A 53 14.25 24.45 4.37
C ALA A 53 13.38 24.26 5.63
N ASP A 54 12.55 25.25 5.97
CA ASP A 54 11.57 25.11 7.06
C ASP A 54 10.49 24.08 6.70
N LEU A 55 10.09 23.99 5.42
CA LEU A 55 9.13 23.00 4.94
C LEU A 55 9.73 21.58 4.95
N ASP A 56 10.98 21.42 4.55
CA ASP A 56 11.70 20.15 4.59
C ASP A 56 11.84 19.65 6.04
N GLU A 57 12.23 20.52 6.99
CA GLU A 57 12.27 20.18 8.42
C GLU A 57 10.88 19.77 8.94
N ALA A 58 9.83 20.48 8.52
CA ALA A 58 8.45 20.15 8.87
C ALA A 58 7.99 18.80 8.31
N HIS A 59 8.40 18.43 7.09
CA HIS A 59 8.14 17.12 6.52
C HIS A 59 8.85 16.02 7.31
N ASP A 60 10.15 16.18 7.59
CA ASP A 60 10.94 15.24 8.38
C ASP A 60 10.31 15.00 9.77
N ASP A 61 9.90 16.08 10.44
CA ASP A 61 9.22 15.99 11.74
C ASP A 61 7.87 15.25 11.63
N ALA A 62 7.11 15.47 10.56
CA ALA A 62 5.83 14.78 10.33
C ALA A 62 6.04 13.28 10.07
N CYS A 63 7.01 12.91 9.22
CA CYS A 63 7.36 11.53 8.93
C CYS A 63 7.84 10.81 10.19
N ARG A 64 8.71 11.44 10.98
CA ARG A 64 9.18 10.89 12.26
C ARG A 64 8.03 10.64 13.22
N LEU A 65 7.13 11.61 13.33
CA LEU A 65 5.97 11.55 14.21
C LEU A 65 5.03 10.38 13.85
N VAL A 66 4.76 10.19 12.55
CA VAL A 66 3.89 9.12 12.08
C VAL A 66 4.57 7.76 12.22
N THR A 67 5.86 7.67 11.92
CA THR A 67 6.66 6.46 12.16
C THR A 67 6.60 6.03 13.64
N ASP A 68 6.84 6.96 14.57
CA ASP A 68 6.72 6.71 16.02
C ASP A 68 5.31 6.27 16.43
N GLU A 69 4.25 6.81 15.81
CA GLU A 69 2.88 6.38 16.08
C GLU A 69 2.61 4.94 15.65
N HIS A 70 3.09 4.53 14.47
CA HIS A 70 2.99 3.15 14.01
C HIS A 70 3.70 2.19 14.98
N GLU A 71 4.89 2.55 15.45
CA GLU A 71 5.66 1.73 16.40
C GLU A 71 5.01 1.65 17.78
N ARG A 72 4.44 2.77 18.25
CA ARG A 72 3.70 2.83 19.51
C ARG A 72 2.40 2.05 19.46
N ALA A 73 1.72 2.00 18.31
CA ALA A 73 0.58 1.11 18.09
C ALA A 73 1.01 -0.37 18.09
N GLY A 74 2.29 -0.65 17.82
CA GLY A 74 2.87 -2.00 17.87
C GLY A 74 2.88 -2.71 16.51
N LEU A 75 2.78 -1.96 15.41
CA LEU A 75 2.85 -2.51 14.06
C LEU A 75 4.20 -3.19 13.81
N ASP A 76 4.18 -4.22 12.95
CA ASP A 76 5.37 -4.99 12.61
C ASP A 76 6.18 -4.32 11.50
N THR A 77 5.50 -3.69 10.54
CA THR A 77 6.10 -2.84 9.51
C THR A 77 5.48 -1.46 9.53
N VAL A 78 6.29 -0.45 9.23
CA VAL A 78 5.91 0.96 9.32
C VAL A 78 6.11 1.68 7.99
N VAL A 79 5.44 2.82 7.85
CA VAL A 79 5.60 3.75 6.74
C VAL A 79 5.74 5.16 7.32
N ASP A 80 6.22 6.09 6.51
CA ASP A 80 6.36 7.50 6.89
C ASP A 80 5.04 8.28 6.80
N GLY A 81 3.98 7.62 6.30
CA GLY A 81 2.64 8.14 6.11
C GLY A 81 2.47 8.98 4.86
N GLU A 82 3.47 9.01 3.97
CA GLU A 82 3.50 9.79 2.73
C GLU A 82 3.33 11.30 2.99
N MET A 83 3.95 11.81 4.07
CA MET A 83 3.76 13.20 4.51
C MET A 83 4.26 14.21 3.47
N ARG A 84 5.22 13.81 2.62
CA ARG A 84 5.77 14.60 1.51
C ARG A 84 4.93 14.55 0.23
N ARG A 85 3.90 13.71 0.19
CA ARG A 85 3.09 13.45 -1.02
C ARG A 85 1.71 14.07 -0.89
N GLU A 86 1.30 14.87 -1.87
CA GLU A 86 -0.06 15.44 -1.89
C GLU A 86 -1.04 14.54 -2.63
N GLU A 87 -0.64 14.00 -3.78
CA GLU A 87 -1.46 13.17 -4.64
C GLU A 87 -0.56 12.11 -5.28
N MET A 88 -1.10 10.90 -5.46
CA MET A 88 -0.31 9.70 -5.75
C MET A 88 0.18 9.62 -7.19
N VAL A 89 -0.39 10.37 -8.14
CA VAL A 89 0.10 10.47 -9.52
C VAL A 89 0.88 11.76 -9.70
N GLU A 90 0.38 12.87 -9.18
CA GLU A 90 1.05 14.18 -9.29
C GLU A 90 2.48 14.14 -8.73
N PHE A 91 2.66 13.49 -7.56
CA PHE A 91 3.97 13.42 -6.91
C PHE A 91 5.05 12.79 -7.82
N PHE A 92 4.73 11.70 -8.51
CA PHE A 92 5.67 11.05 -9.44
C PHE A 92 5.73 11.77 -10.78
N ALA A 93 4.62 12.29 -11.29
CA ALA A 93 4.59 13.02 -12.57
C ALA A 93 5.50 14.27 -12.55
N HIS A 94 5.69 14.93 -11.40
CA HIS A 94 6.70 16.02 -11.28
C HIS A 94 8.16 15.55 -11.38
N ARG A 95 8.42 14.24 -11.26
CA ARG A 95 9.76 13.62 -11.22
C ARG A 95 10.05 12.70 -12.41
N ILE A 96 9.10 12.58 -13.34
CA ILE A 96 9.22 11.77 -14.55
C ILE A 96 9.23 12.71 -15.73
N ASP A 97 10.36 12.75 -16.44
CA ASP A 97 10.47 13.48 -17.70
C ASP A 97 9.39 13.00 -18.68
N GLY A 98 8.84 13.91 -19.49
CA GLY A 98 7.77 13.60 -20.46
C GLY A 98 6.36 13.88 -19.96
N TYR A 99 6.15 14.00 -18.64
CA TYR A 99 4.91 14.54 -18.07
C TYR A 99 4.87 16.08 -18.18
N GLU A 100 3.70 16.62 -18.47
CA GLU A 100 3.41 18.06 -18.45
C GLU A 100 2.11 18.35 -17.70
N PHE A 101 2.10 19.44 -16.93
CA PHE A 101 0.90 19.94 -16.26
C PHE A 101 0.28 21.09 -17.04
N HIS A 102 -1.03 21.01 -17.27
CA HIS A 102 -1.81 22.02 -17.99
C HIS A 102 -2.85 22.72 -17.10
N GLY A 103 -2.80 22.45 -15.80
CA GLY A 103 -3.70 22.99 -14.80
C GLY A 103 -4.93 22.09 -14.55
N PRO A 104 -5.76 22.48 -13.56
CA PRO A 104 -6.77 21.62 -12.99
C PRO A 104 -7.85 21.18 -13.97
N VAL A 105 -8.09 19.87 -14.02
CA VAL A 105 -9.17 19.23 -14.79
C VAL A 105 -10.27 18.78 -13.85
N LYS A 106 -11.51 19.00 -14.28
CA LYS A 106 -12.68 18.56 -13.52
C LYS A 106 -12.89 17.05 -13.67
N VAL A 107 -12.82 16.31 -12.56
CA VAL A 107 -12.99 14.84 -12.57
C VAL A 107 -14.42 14.45 -12.18
N TRP A 108 -14.87 14.82 -10.97
CA TRP A 108 -16.26 14.56 -10.54
C TRP A 108 -16.82 15.70 -9.68
N GLY A 109 -18.14 15.94 -9.77
CA GLY A 109 -18.82 16.89 -8.89
C GLY A 109 -18.26 18.32 -8.96
N HIS A 110 -17.60 18.76 -7.90
CA HIS A 110 -16.87 20.04 -7.80
C HIS A 110 -15.36 19.85 -7.60
N ASN A 111 -14.87 18.62 -7.74
CA ASN A 111 -13.47 18.27 -7.51
C ASN A 111 -12.67 18.40 -8.80
N TYR A 112 -11.52 19.03 -8.66
CA TYR A 112 -10.56 19.27 -9.71
C TYR A 112 -9.23 18.68 -9.27
N PHE A 113 -8.51 18.09 -10.21
CA PHE A 113 -7.20 17.49 -10.00
C PHE A 113 -6.26 18.02 -11.07
N ASP A 114 -4.98 18.22 -10.75
CA ASP A 114 -3.98 18.58 -11.75
C ASP A 114 -3.55 17.32 -12.52
N LYS A 115 -4.50 16.79 -13.30
CA LYS A 115 -4.27 15.58 -14.10
C LYS A 115 -3.26 15.90 -15.20
N PRO A 116 -2.08 15.27 -15.21
CA PRO A 116 -1.03 15.61 -16.16
C PRO A 116 -1.25 14.94 -17.53
N SER A 117 -0.52 15.40 -18.54
CA SER A 117 -0.41 14.77 -19.86
C SER A 117 0.99 14.17 -20.04
N VAL A 118 1.09 13.07 -20.78
CA VAL A 118 2.36 12.52 -21.24
C VAL A 118 2.56 12.98 -22.67
N SER A 119 3.36 14.03 -22.85
CA SER A 119 3.58 14.70 -24.13
C SER A 119 4.90 14.30 -24.80
N GLY A 120 5.78 13.64 -24.04
CA GLY A 120 7.09 13.14 -24.48
C GLY A 120 7.34 11.69 -24.08
N GLU A 121 8.49 11.16 -24.50
CA GLU A 121 9.01 9.88 -24.01
C GLU A 121 9.24 10.00 -22.49
N VAL A 122 8.79 8.98 -21.74
CA VAL A 122 8.95 9.01 -20.29
C VAL A 122 10.38 8.59 -19.94
N ALA A 123 11.00 9.33 -19.03
CA ALA A 123 12.37 9.03 -18.62
C ALA A 123 12.56 9.26 -17.12
N TYR A 124 13.48 8.48 -16.57
CA TYR A 124 13.93 8.64 -15.20
C TYR A 124 14.87 9.84 -15.10
N ASP A 125 14.51 10.85 -14.30
CA ASP A 125 15.37 12.02 -14.04
C ASP A 125 16.10 11.90 -12.70
N GLU A 126 15.36 11.73 -11.61
CA GLU A 126 15.88 11.70 -10.23
C GLU A 126 15.21 10.62 -9.35
N PRO A 127 15.85 10.19 -8.24
CA PRO A 127 15.23 9.32 -7.25
C PRO A 127 13.89 9.82 -6.74
N TRP A 128 12.88 8.96 -6.73
CA TRP A 128 11.53 9.35 -6.33
C TRP A 128 11.33 9.23 -4.83
N LEU A 129 11.72 8.10 -4.26
CA LEU A 129 11.37 7.64 -2.92
C LEU A 129 12.60 7.26 -2.08
N VAL A 130 13.78 7.18 -2.68
CA VAL A 130 15.02 6.79 -1.97
C VAL A 130 15.27 7.66 -0.75
N ASP A 131 15.18 8.99 -0.88
CA ASP A 131 15.39 9.91 0.24
C ASP A 131 14.31 9.76 1.33
N GLU A 132 13.05 9.51 0.94
CA GLU A 132 11.95 9.23 1.87
C GLU A 132 12.22 7.95 2.67
N PHE A 133 12.65 6.90 1.97
CA PHE A 133 12.99 5.61 2.57
C PHE A 133 14.19 5.72 3.50
N GLU A 134 15.30 6.34 3.07
CA GLU A 134 16.51 6.48 3.87
C GLU A 134 16.24 7.27 5.16
N PHE A 135 15.49 8.37 5.06
CA PHE A 135 15.07 9.14 6.24
C PHE A 135 14.27 8.27 7.21
N THR A 136 13.23 7.60 6.71
CA THR A 136 12.32 6.80 7.52
C THR A 136 13.05 5.63 8.18
N ALA A 137 13.88 4.92 7.43
CA ALA A 137 14.72 3.84 7.93
C ALA A 137 15.73 4.33 8.99
N SER A 138 16.17 5.59 8.92
CA SER A 138 17.07 6.18 9.92
C SER A 138 16.40 6.50 11.26
N VAL A 139 15.07 6.62 11.29
CA VAL A 139 14.30 6.99 12.49
C VAL A 139 13.42 5.85 13.01
N ALA A 140 13.18 4.82 12.22
CA ALA A 140 12.40 3.63 12.58
C ALA A 140 13.25 2.59 13.34
N GLU A 141 12.63 1.92 14.30
CA GLU A 141 13.05 0.68 14.93
C GLU A 141 12.44 -0.57 14.24
N ARG A 142 11.39 -0.38 13.43
CA ARG A 142 10.70 -1.43 12.65
C ARG A 142 11.07 -1.39 11.17
N PRO A 143 10.98 -2.53 10.44
CA PRO A 143 11.15 -2.53 8.99
C PRO A 143 10.19 -1.58 8.29
N VAL A 144 10.70 -0.86 7.29
CA VAL A 144 9.95 0.13 6.52
C VAL A 144 9.37 -0.50 5.26
N LYS A 145 8.07 -0.35 5.07
CA LYS A 145 7.38 -0.62 3.81
C LYS A 145 7.38 0.65 2.95
N VAL A 146 7.58 0.49 1.64
CA VAL A 146 7.56 1.60 0.68
C VAL A 146 6.38 1.44 -0.28
N PRO A 147 5.29 2.21 -0.10
CA PRO A 147 4.22 2.32 -1.09
C PRO A 147 4.70 3.16 -2.28
N ILE A 148 4.48 2.65 -3.49
CA ILE A 148 4.76 3.33 -4.77
C ILE A 148 3.55 3.16 -5.68
N THR A 149 3.15 4.24 -6.36
CA THR A 149 2.06 4.15 -7.33
C THR A 149 2.48 3.32 -8.53
N GLY A 150 1.64 2.35 -8.89
CA GLY A 150 1.91 1.44 -9.97
C GLY A 150 1.82 2.09 -11.35
N PRO A 151 2.55 1.51 -12.33
CA PRO A 151 2.69 2.09 -13.66
C PRO A 151 1.37 2.14 -14.44
N TYR A 152 0.44 1.22 -14.20
CA TYR A 152 -0.85 1.24 -14.88
C TYR A 152 -1.70 2.41 -14.39
N THR A 153 -1.70 2.70 -13.09
CA THR A 153 -2.34 3.89 -12.52
C THR A 153 -1.67 5.19 -12.99
N LEU A 154 -0.33 5.24 -13.00
CA LEU A 154 0.42 6.38 -13.54
C LEU A 154 0.08 6.69 -15.00
N ALA A 155 -0.16 5.66 -15.83
CA ALA A 155 -0.63 5.80 -17.20
C ALA A 155 -2.10 6.24 -17.27
N ASN A 156 -3.00 5.46 -16.67
CA ASN A 156 -4.45 5.61 -16.79
C ASN A 156 -4.95 6.97 -16.26
N TRP A 157 -4.33 7.45 -15.18
CA TRP A 157 -4.69 8.73 -14.58
C TRP A 157 -3.96 9.93 -15.21
N ALA A 158 -3.21 9.72 -16.30
CA ALA A 158 -2.68 10.77 -17.17
C ALA A 158 -3.47 10.89 -18.49
N PHE A 159 -3.17 11.90 -19.30
CA PHE A 159 -3.56 11.95 -20.70
C PHE A 159 -2.40 11.50 -21.58
N ASN A 160 -2.54 10.39 -22.29
CA ASN A 160 -1.51 9.93 -23.21
C ASN A 160 -1.56 10.69 -24.55
N GLU A 161 -0.56 11.53 -24.81
CA GLU A 161 -0.42 12.29 -26.05
C GLU A 161 0.80 11.87 -26.89
N HIS A 162 1.65 10.98 -26.35
CA HIS A 162 2.92 10.58 -26.96
C HIS A 162 2.91 9.16 -27.53
N TYR A 163 2.41 8.18 -26.78
CA TYR A 163 2.46 6.76 -27.13
C TYR A 163 1.26 6.35 -27.99
N ASP A 164 1.41 5.28 -28.79
CA ASP A 164 0.32 4.84 -29.67
C ASP A 164 -0.82 4.17 -28.88
N THR A 165 -0.50 3.58 -27.72
CA THR A 165 -1.46 2.93 -26.82
C THR A 165 -1.18 3.22 -25.34
N GLU A 166 -2.19 3.06 -24.49
CA GLU A 166 -2.03 3.12 -23.02
C GLU A 166 -1.14 1.98 -22.50
N GLU A 167 -1.16 0.83 -23.16
CA GLU A 167 -0.30 -0.32 -22.85
C GLU A 167 1.19 0.03 -23.03
N GLU A 168 1.55 0.67 -24.14
CA GLU A 168 2.94 1.10 -24.38
C GLU A 168 3.42 2.11 -23.33
N LEU A 169 2.55 3.03 -22.92
CA LEU A 169 2.86 3.98 -21.84
C LEU A 169 3.03 3.25 -20.49
N ALA A 170 2.09 2.38 -20.12
CA ALA A 170 2.17 1.62 -18.87
C ALA A 170 3.45 0.78 -18.80
N TYR A 171 3.86 0.16 -19.90
CA TYR A 171 5.10 -0.60 -19.99
C TYR A 171 6.36 0.26 -19.85
N ALA A 172 6.39 1.44 -20.49
CA ALA A 172 7.50 2.37 -20.31
C ALA A 172 7.60 2.86 -18.86
N LEU A 173 6.46 3.13 -18.20
CA LEU A 173 6.42 3.49 -16.79
C LEU A 173 6.82 2.34 -15.88
N ALA A 174 6.48 1.10 -16.22
CA ALA A 174 6.89 -0.09 -15.47
C ALA A 174 8.41 -0.24 -15.44
N ASP A 175 9.09 0.07 -16.55
CA ASP A 175 10.55 0.07 -16.63
C ASP A 175 11.15 1.17 -15.71
N LEU A 176 10.51 2.34 -15.58
CA LEU A 176 10.96 3.39 -14.65
C LEU A 176 10.70 3.03 -13.17
N VAL A 177 9.55 2.40 -12.87
CA VAL A 177 9.22 1.90 -11.53
C VAL A 177 10.20 0.80 -11.12
N ASN A 178 10.59 -0.09 -12.04
CA ASN A 178 11.67 -1.06 -11.79
C ASN A 178 12.97 -0.35 -11.41
N GLU A 179 13.39 0.67 -12.17
CA GLU A 179 14.61 1.43 -11.87
C GLU A 179 14.57 2.10 -10.49
N GLU A 180 13.42 2.63 -10.06
CA GLU A 180 13.24 3.17 -8.71
C GLU A 180 13.35 2.08 -7.64
N ILE A 181 12.74 0.91 -7.87
CA ILE A 181 12.76 -0.21 -6.93
C ILE A 181 14.17 -0.77 -6.77
N GLU A 182 14.95 -0.89 -7.84
CA GLU A 182 16.36 -1.29 -7.76
C GLU A 182 17.15 -0.34 -6.85
N LYS A 183 16.90 0.97 -6.96
CA LYS A 183 17.55 1.99 -6.10
C LYS A 183 17.09 1.89 -4.65
N LEU A 184 15.81 1.69 -4.41
CA LEU A 184 15.26 1.44 -3.07
C LEU A 184 15.88 0.19 -2.43
N VAL A 185 15.99 -0.92 -3.19
CA VAL A 185 16.59 -2.17 -2.71
C VAL A 185 18.08 -1.98 -2.40
N ALA A 186 18.80 -1.22 -3.24
CA ALA A 186 20.19 -0.84 -3.00
C ALA A 186 20.37 0.04 -1.76
N ALA A 187 19.39 0.91 -1.45
CA ALA A 187 19.34 1.70 -0.21
C ALA A 187 18.97 0.86 1.02
N GLY A 188 18.40 -0.34 0.82
CA GLY A 188 18.09 -1.30 1.88
C GLY A 188 16.61 -1.66 2.04
N ALA A 189 15.73 -1.18 1.15
CA ALA A 189 14.31 -1.52 1.19
C ALA A 189 14.12 -3.03 0.99
N ARG A 190 13.23 -3.62 1.78
CA ARG A 190 12.90 -5.05 1.71
C ARG A 190 11.41 -5.35 1.58
N TYR A 191 10.57 -4.32 1.64
CA TYR A 191 9.15 -4.41 1.41
C TYR A 191 8.70 -3.24 0.57
N VAL A 192 8.34 -3.53 -0.68
CA VAL A 192 7.79 -2.55 -1.63
C VAL A 192 6.35 -2.94 -1.92
N GLN A 193 5.45 -1.97 -1.94
CA GLN A 193 4.05 -2.16 -2.30
C GLN A 193 3.74 -1.34 -3.55
N ILE A 194 3.20 -2.00 -4.57
CA ILE A 194 2.70 -1.35 -5.78
C ILE A 194 1.20 -1.06 -5.59
N ASP A 195 0.81 0.20 -5.73
CA ASP A 195 -0.58 0.63 -5.58
C ASP A 195 -1.23 0.79 -6.96
N GLU A 196 -2.24 -0.03 -7.27
CA GLU A 196 -2.95 -0.03 -8.56
C GLU A 196 -4.47 0.19 -8.43
N PRO A 197 -4.94 1.32 -7.87
CA PRO A 197 -6.38 1.58 -7.74
C PRO A 197 -7.09 1.68 -9.10
N ALA A 198 -6.39 2.00 -10.21
CA ALA A 198 -7.01 2.05 -11.53
C ALA A 198 -7.47 0.67 -12.03
N LEU A 199 -6.81 -0.42 -11.61
CA LEU A 199 -7.12 -1.79 -12.02
C LEU A 199 -8.57 -2.18 -11.66
N ALA A 200 -9.04 -1.76 -10.48
CA ALA A 200 -10.42 -2.01 -10.04
C ALA A 200 -11.50 -1.37 -10.92
N THR A 201 -11.14 -0.32 -11.67
CA THR A 201 -12.10 0.53 -12.40
C THR A 201 -12.19 0.22 -13.89
N THR A 202 -11.29 -0.63 -14.41
CA THR A 202 -11.11 -0.90 -15.84
C THR A 202 -11.14 -2.41 -16.12
N PRO A 203 -12.32 -2.97 -16.48
CA PRO A 203 -12.60 -4.42 -16.34
C PRO A 203 -11.79 -5.42 -17.17
N ASP A 204 -10.85 -5.03 -18.02
CA ASP A 204 -10.19 -5.95 -18.96
C ASP A 204 -8.67 -5.74 -19.07
N ASP A 205 -8.09 -4.89 -18.22
CA ASP A 205 -6.67 -4.46 -18.33
C ASP A 205 -5.72 -5.24 -17.40
N HIS A 206 -6.18 -6.35 -16.82
CA HIS A 206 -5.37 -7.21 -15.94
C HIS A 206 -4.12 -7.76 -16.63
N ALA A 207 -4.15 -7.98 -17.95
CA ALA A 207 -3.00 -8.45 -18.71
C ALA A 207 -1.92 -7.37 -18.83
N ILE A 208 -2.32 -6.09 -18.92
CA ILE A 208 -1.40 -4.95 -18.92
C ILE A 208 -0.71 -4.87 -17.56
N VAL A 209 -1.47 -4.97 -16.47
CA VAL A 209 -0.91 -4.96 -15.11
C VAL A 209 0.01 -6.16 -14.87
N GLY A 210 -0.36 -7.35 -15.30
CA GLY A 210 0.48 -8.55 -15.18
C GLY A 210 1.85 -8.37 -15.84
N GLU A 211 1.88 -7.89 -17.09
CA GLU A 211 3.14 -7.59 -17.80
C GLU A 211 3.92 -6.44 -17.13
N CYS A 212 3.24 -5.41 -16.62
CA CYS A 212 3.90 -4.35 -15.84
C CYS A 212 4.58 -4.92 -14.60
N LEU A 213 3.92 -5.82 -13.87
CA LEU A 213 4.47 -6.47 -12.69
C LEU A 213 5.65 -7.37 -13.04
N GLU A 214 5.59 -8.12 -14.15
CA GLU A 214 6.73 -8.92 -14.64
C GLU A 214 7.96 -8.05 -14.92
N ARG A 215 7.77 -6.87 -15.54
CA ARG A 215 8.84 -5.90 -15.77
C ARG A 215 9.38 -5.33 -14.45
N ILE A 216 8.48 -4.96 -13.54
CA ILE A 216 8.85 -4.42 -12.23
C ILE A 216 9.75 -5.38 -11.44
N VAL A 217 9.45 -6.67 -11.45
CA VAL A 217 10.18 -7.64 -10.62
C VAL A 217 11.34 -8.35 -11.35
N ALA A 218 11.58 -8.06 -12.63
CA ALA A 218 12.54 -8.76 -13.48
C ALA A 218 13.95 -8.87 -12.86
N ASP A 219 14.42 -7.78 -12.23
CA ASP A 219 15.74 -7.66 -11.62
C ASP A 219 15.68 -7.46 -10.08
N VAL A 220 14.52 -7.73 -9.47
CA VAL A 220 14.32 -7.61 -8.02
C VAL A 220 14.62 -8.94 -7.35
N ASP A 221 15.51 -8.94 -6.35
CA ASP A 221 15.87 -10.13 -5.59
C ASP A 221 14.65 -10.78 -4.89
N GLU A 222 14.68 -12.10 -4.74
CA GLU A 222 13.61 -12.90 -4.13
C GLU A 222 13.46 -12.66 -2.61
N ASP A 223 14.44 -12.04 -1.94
CA ASP A 223 14.35 -11.65 -0.52
C ASP A 223 13.62 -10.31 -0.33
N VAL A 224 13.34 -9.57 -1.40
CA VAL A 224 12.52 -8.35 -1.37
C VAL A 224 11.05 -8.75 -1.54
N ARG A 225 10.23 -8.43 -0.53
CA ARG A 225 8.78 -8.63 -0.58
C ARG A 225 8.12 -7.58 -1.47
N VAL A 226 7.36 -8.05 -2.46
CA VAL A 226 6.56 -7.18 -3.35
C VAL A 226 5.08 -7.44 -3.11
N GLY A 227 4.39 -6.43 -2.59
CA GLY A 227 2.94 -6.43 -2.43
C GLY A 227 2.26 -5.68 -3.56
N LEU A 228 1.00 -6.03 -3.84
CA LEU A 228 0.10 -5.29 -4.71
C LEU A 228 -1.14 -4.91 -3.91
N HIS A 229 -1.42 -3.61 -3.81
CA HIS A 229 -2.66 -3.12 -3.22
C HIS A 229 -3.59 -2.61 -4.33
N VAL A 230 -4.85 -3.05 -4.28
CA VAL A 230 -5.90 -2.60 -5.20
C VAL A 230 -7.10 -2.19 -4.38
N CYS A 231 -7.40 -0.89 -4.38
CA CYS A 231 -8.58 -0.36 -3.69
C CYS A 231 -9.84 -0.55 -4.52
N TYR A 232 -10.96 -0.79 -3.85
CA TYR A 232 -12.30 -0.91 -4.44
C TYR A 232 -12.42 -1.97 -5.55
N GLY A 233 -13.64 -2.13 -6.07
CA GLY A 233 -13.90 -2.92 -7.27
C GLY A 233 -14.56 -4.27 -7.03
N ASP A 234 -14.73 -5.00 -8.13
CA ASP A 234 -15.29 -6.35 -8.19
C ASP A 234 -14.14 -7.34 -8.36
N TYR A 235 -13.64 -7.87 -7.25
CA TYR A 235 -12.46 -8.75 -7.24
C TYR A 235 -12.68 -10.05 -8.02
N SER A 236 -13.93 -10.47 -8.23
CA SER A 236 -14.24 -11.65 -9.04
C SER A 236 -13.77 -11.55 -10.49
N ARG A 237 -13.48 -10.32 -10.96
CA ARG A 237 -12.97 -10.04 -12.31
C ARG A 237 -11.45 -10.01 -12.40
N ILE A 238 -10.76 -9.87 -11.27
CA ILE A 238 -9.30 -9.78 -11.20
C ILE A 238 -8.72 -11.10 -10.70
N TYR A 239 -9.46 -11.80 -9.83
CA TYR A 239 -8.99 -13.01 -9.17
C TYR A 239 -8.49 -14.13 -10.12
N PRO A 240 -9.12 -14.43 -11.27
CA PRO A 240 -8.64 -15.50 -12.14
C PRO A 240 -7.18 -15.32 -12.59
N GLU A 241 -6.78 -14.09 -12.91
CA GLU A 241 -5.44 -13.74 -13.38
C GLU A 241 -4.49 -13.35 -12.23
N LEU A 242 -5.04 -12.98 -11.07
CA LEU A 242 -4.28 -12.58 -9.89
C LEU A 242 -3.27 -13.62 -9.42
N ASN A 243 -3.64 -14.90 -9.47
CA ASN A 243 -2.76 -16.00 -9.08
C ASN A 243 -1.55 -16.14 -10.02
N GLU A 244 -1.60 -15.54 -11.21
CA GLU A 244 -0.50 -15.53 -12.18
C GLU A 244 0.48 -14.39 -11.92
N PHE A 245 0.04 -13.29 -11.29
CA PHE A 245 0.90 -12.14 -11.01
C PHE A 245 2.14 -12.52 -10.18
N PRO A 246 3.31 -11.94 -10.50
CA PRO A 246 4.55 -12.24 -9.80
C PRO A 246 4.66 -11.34 -8.55
N ILE A 247 3.77 -11.53 -7.59
CA ILE A 247 3.70 -10.77 -6.33
C ILE A 247 3.73 -11.72 -5.14
N ASP A 248 4.24 -11.26 -4.01
CA ASP A 248 4.26 -12.03 -2.76
C ASP A 248 2.98 -11.87 -1.97
N GLU A 249 2.33 -10.72 -2.07
CA GLU A 249 1.15 -10.36 -1.29
C GLU A 249 0.15 -9.60 -2.15
N PHE A 250 -1.13 -9.91 -1.98
CA PHE A 250 -2.22 -9.10 -2.51
C PHE A 250 -3.05 -8.53 -1.35
N ASP A 251 -3.07 -7.21 -1.24
CA ASP A 251 -3.72 -6.45 -0.16
C ASP A 251 -5.08 -5.92 -0.63
N VAL A 252 -6.16 -6.45 -0.04
CA VAL A 252 -7.55 -6.18 -0.44
C VAL A 252 -8.31 -5.36 0.60
N GLU A 253 -9.15 -4.50 0.07
CA GLU A 253 -10.12 -3.69 0.79
C GLU A 253 -11.48 -4.40 0.81
N LEU A 254 -11.94 -4.87 1.98
CA LEU A 254 -13.18 -5.63 2.13
C LEU A 254 -14.00 -5.28 3.38
N CYS A 255 -13.43 -4.59 4.37
CA CYS A 255 -14.12 -4.26 5.62
C CYS A 255 -15.32 -3.32 5.36
N ASN A 256 -15.15 -2.31 4.51
CA ASN A 256 -16.21 -1.36 4.14
C ASN A 256 -17.40 -1.97 3.38
N GLY A 257 -17.23 -3.18 2.87
CA GLY A 257 -18.24 -3.96 2.15
C GLY A 257 -18.72 -5.17 2.93
N ASP A 258 -18.55 -5.20 4.25
CA ASP A 258 -18.95 -6.31 5.15
C ASP A 258 -18.41 -7.68 4.68
N TYR A 259 -17.23 -7.69 4.04
CA TYR A 259 -16.59 -8.88 3.46
C TYR A 259 -17.46 -9.64 2.44
N GLU A 260 -18.42 -8.99 1.78
CA GLU A 260 -19.33 -9.63 0.81
C GLU A 260 -18.61 -10.38 -0.32
N GLN A 261 -17.37 -9.99 -0.65
CA GLN A 261 -16.55 -10.60 -1.70
C GLN A 261 -15.52 -11.61 -1.18
N ILE A 262 -15.45 -11.92 0.13
CA ILE A 262 -14.41 -12.83 0.67
C ILE A 262 -14.45 -14.23 0.04
N ASP A 263 -15.65 -14.72 -0.27
CA ASP A 263 -15.85 -16.04 -0.86
C ASP A 263 -15.29 -16.15 -2.30
N VAL A 264 -14.97 -15.02 -2.95
CA VAL A 264 -14.26 -15.01 -4.24
C VAL A 264 -12.91 -15.71 -4.12
N PHE A 265 -12.25 -15.57 -2.98
CA PHE A 265 -10.90 -16.10 -2.74
C PHE A 265 -10.91 -17.46 -2.02
N ALA A 266 -12.07 -17.91 -1.51
CA ALA A 266 -12.19 -19.07 -0.62
C ALA A 266 -12.27 -20.42 -1.35
N ASP A 267 -11.83 -20.51 -2.61
CA ASP A 267 -11.80 -21.76 -3.40
C ASP A 267 -10.60 -22.66 -3.08
N GLY A 268 -9.65 -22.16 -2.28
CA GLY A 268 -8.44 -22.88 -1.87
C GLY A 268 -7.28 -22.76 -2.86
N GLU A 269 -7.41 -21.95 -3.92
CA GLU A 269 -6.38 -21.73 -4.93
C GLU A 269 -5.62 -20.41 -4.75
N PHE A 270 -5.96 -19.60 -3.74
CA PHE A 270 -5.29 -18.32 -3.45
C PHE A 270 -3.79 -18.51 -3.21
N ALA A 271 -2.98 -18.08 -4.17
CA ALA A 271 -1.55 -18.34 -4.22
C ALA A 271 -0.69 -17.37 -3.38
N PRO A 272 -0.82 -16.03 -3.50
CA PRO A 272 -0.01 -15.10 -2.73
C PRO A 272 -0.39 -15.11 -1.24
N ASP A 273 0.35 -14.35 -0.44
CA ASP A 273 -0.12 -13.96 0.89
C ASP A 273 -1.31 -12.99 0.74
N LEU A 274 -2.23 -13.00 1.69
CA LEU A 274 -3.38 -12.12 1.72
C LEU A 274 -3.12 -10.97 2.69
N GLY A 275 -3.06 -9.74 2.18
CA GLY A 275 -3.32 -8.55 2.98
C GLY A 275 -4.82 -8.33 3.06
N LEU A 276 -5.35 -8.20 4.27
CA LEU A 276 -6.78 -7.99 4.48
C LEU A 276 -7.00 -6.74 5.32
N GLY A 277 -7.75 -5.80 4.75
CA GLY A 277 -8.37 -4.71 5.47
C GLY A 277 -9.33 -5.20 6.55
N VAL A 278 -9.02 -4.93 7.82
CA VAL A 278 -9.85 -5.33 8.98
C VAL A 278 -10.47 -4.16 9.75
N VAL A 279 -10.15 -2.94 9.35
CA VAL A 279 -10.76 -1.69 9.84
C VAL A 279 -11.12 -0.81 8.65
N ASP A 280 -12.25 -0.13 8.73
CA ASP A 280 -12.78 0.69 7.64
C ASP A 280 -12.12 2.08 7.65
N ALA A 281 -11.39 2.40 6.58
CA ALA A 281 -10.73 3.70 6.38
C ALA A 281 -11.72 4.85 6.05
N HIS A 282 -12.99 4.54 5.79
CA HIS A 282 -14.02 5.49 5.33
C HIS A 282 -14.90 6.02 6.46
N THR A 283 -14.76 5.48 7.67
CA THR A 283 -15.53 5.93 8.83
C THR A 283 -14.62 6.48 9.92
N ALA A 284 -15.13 7.50 10.62
CA ALA A 284 -14.43 8.11 11.75
C ALA A 284 -14.71 7.37 13.09
N GLU A 285 -15.32 6.19 13.04
CA GLU A 285 -15.57 5.35 14.22
C GLU A 285 -14.39 4.41 14.41
N VAL A 286 -13.91 4.26 15.64
CA VAL A 286 -12.85 3.29 15.97
C VAL A 286 -13.54 1.97 16.29
N GLU A 287 -13.30 0.95 15.47
CA GLU A 287 -13.85 -0.39 15.63
C GLU A 287 -13.36 -1.00 16.96
N PRO A 288 -14.23 -1.67 17.74
CA PRO A 288 -13.81 -2.37 18.94
C PRO A 288 -12.97 -3.60 18.59
N VAL A 289 -12.04 -3.97 19.48
CA VAL A 289 -11.14 -5.13 19.34
C VAL A 289 -11.89 -6.41 18.93
N GLU A 290 -13.02 -6.71 19.54
CA GLU A 290 -13.81 -7.92 19.22
C GLU A 290 -14.34 -7.95 17.77
N GLU A 291 -14.74 -6.79 17.24
CA GLU A 291 -15.17 -6.69 15.83
C GLU A 291 -13.98 -6.92 14.89
N ILE A 292 -12.82 -6.34 15.22
CA ILE A 292 -11.60 -6.54 14.43
C ILE A 292 -11.15 -8.02 14.48
N LYS A 293 -11.33 -8.72 15.60
CA LYS A 293 -11.08 -10.17 15.67
C LYS A 293 -11.99 -10.94 14.72
N GLU A 294 -13.29 -10.65 14.72
CA GLU A 294 -14.25 -11.26 13.78
C GLU A 294 -13.88 -11.00 12.31
N ASN A 295 -13.32 -9.82 12.03
CA ASN A 295 -12.81 -9.41 10.73
C ASN A 295 -11.55 -10.20 10.31
N ILE A 296 -10.57 -10.35 11.21
CA ILE A 296 -9.37 -11.16 10.98
C ILE A 296 -9.74 -12.62 10.65
N LEU A 297 -10.77 -13.16 11.32
CA LEU A 297 -11.27 -14.51 11.03
C LEU A 297 -11.81 -14.67 9.60
N GLN A 298 -12.18 -13.59 8.90
CA GLN A 298 -12.58 -13.67 7.49
C GLN A 298 -11.38 -14.05 6.61
N GLY A 299 -10.21 -13.45 6.85
CA GLY A 299 -8.97 -13.77 6.13
C GLY A 299 -8.51 -15.20 6.36
N LEU A 300 -8.71 -15.71 7.57
CA LEU A 300 -8.37 -17.09 7.94
C LEU A 300 -9.28 -18.15 7.27
N LYS A 301 -10.37 -17.75 6.62
CA LYS A 301 -11.15 -18.65 5.73
C LYS A 301 -10.47 -18.87 4.39
N VAL A 302 -9.62 -17.93 3.97
CA VAL A 302 -8.98 -17.90 2.65
C VAL A 302 -7.57 -18.49 2.73
N VAL A 303 -6.77 -18.03 3.68
CA VAL A 303 -5.37 -18.42 3.83
C VAL A 303 -5.06 -18.86 5.27
N PRO A 304 -4.06 -19.74 5.48
CA PRO A 304 -3.61 -20.07 6.83
C PRO A 304 -2.91 -18.88 7.49
N PRO A 305 -2.74 -18.87 8.83
CA PRO A 305 -2.17 -17.74 9.58
C PRO A 305 -0.83 -17.23 9.03
N GLU A 306 0.07 -18.14 8.62
CA GLU A 306 1.39 -17.78 8.08
C GLU A 306 1.35 -16.94 6.80
N LYS A 307 0.19 -16.88 6.13
CA LYS A 307 -0.04 -16.13 4.89
C LYS A 307 -0.93 -14.89 5.06
N LEU A 308 -1.43 -14.60 6.26
CA LEU A 308 -2.36 -13.49 6.50
C LEU A 308 -1.65 -12.25 7.07
N THR A 309 -1.66 -11.16 6.33
CA THR A 309 -1.30 -9.80 6.77
C THR A 309 -2.56 -9.04 7.16
N VAL A 310 -2.51 -8.37 8.30
CA VAL A 310 -3.58 -7.55 8.84
C VAL A 310 -3.26 -6.08 8.58
N SER A 311 -4.14 -5.40 7.84
CA SER A 311 -4.01 -4.00 7.42
C SER A 311 -5.34 -3.25 7.65
N PRO A 312 -5.35 -1.91 7.62
CA PRO A 312 -6.57 -1.16 7.32
C PRO A 312 -7.00 -1.38 5.87
N ASP A 313 -8.27 -1.14 5.58
CA ASP A 313 -8.85 -1.25 4.23
C ASP A 313 -8.09 -0.44 3.16
N CYS A 314 -7.63 0.75 3.52
CA CYS A 314 -6.93 1.67 2.62
C CYS A 314 -6.01 2.58 3.43
N GLY A 315 -5.37 3.54 2.76
CA GLY A 315 -4.68 4.65 3.42
C GLY A 315 -5.62 5.44 4.34
N LEU A 316 -5.13 5.84 5.51
CA LEU A 316 -5.93 6.49 6.56
C LEU A 316 -5.90 8.02 6.46
N LYS A 317 -5.28 8.60 5.40
CA LYS A 317 -5.07 10.05 5.20
C LYS A 317 -6.31 10.93 5.42
N LEU A 318 -7.50 10.42 5.14
CA LEU A 318 -8.76 11.17 5.23
C LEU A 318 -9.37 11.21 6.65
N LEU A 319 -8.84 10.42 7.59
CA LEU A 319 -9.36 10.34 8.95
C LEU A 319 -8.76 11.42 9.87
N PRO A 320 -9.43 11.75 10.99
CA PRO A 320 -8.77 12.43 12.09
C PRO A 320 -7.64 11.57 12.64
N ARG A 321 -6.51 12.18 12.98
CA ARG A 321 -5.30 11.47 13.44
C ARG A 321 -5.56 10.62 14.69
N GLU A 322 -6.34 11.13 15.64
CA GLU A 322 -6.71 10.38 16.85
C GLU A 322 -7.54 9.13 16.54
N VAL A 323 -8.37 9.17 15.49
CA VAL A 323 -9.14 8.02 15.03
C VAL A 323 -8.22 7.01 14.34
N ALA A 324 -7.36 7.49 13.42
CA ALA A 324 -6.41 6.63 12.73
C ALA A 324 -5.49 5.89 13.72
N TYR A 325 -4.99 6.58 14.75
CA TYR A 325 -4.17 5.95 15.79
C TYR A 325 -4.96 4.92 16.59
N GLY A 326 -6.19 5.27 17.03
CA GLY A 326 -7.04 4.35 17.78
C GLY A 326 -7.41 3.08 17.01
N LYS A 327 -7.66 3.20 15.69
CA LYS A 327 -7.87 2.05 14.81
C LYS A 327 -6.65 1.13 14.76
N MET A 328 -5.44 1.70 14.65
CA MET A 328 -4.20 0.91 14.62
C MET A 328 -3.89 0.25 15.95
N GLU A 329 -4.11 0.94 17.07
CA GLU A 329 -3.93 0.37 18.41
C GLU A 329 -4.86 -0.84 18.63
N ASN A 330 -6.15 -0.68 18.32
CA ASN A 330 -7.12 -1.78 18.43
C ASN A 330 -6.83 -2.93 17.44
N MET A 331 -6.37 -2.60 16.23
CA MET A 331 -6.03 -3.62 15.22
C MET A 331 -4.86 -4.49 15.64
N VAL A 332 -3.80 -3.88 16.19
CA VAL A 332 -2.66 -4.64 16.72
C VAL A 332 -3.08 -5.46 17.94
N GLU A 333 -3.85 -4.89 18.87
CA GLU A 333 -4.38 -5.62 20.03
C GLU A 333 -5.19 -6.84 19.60
N ALA A 334 -6.17 -6.67 18.71
CA ALA A 334 -6.97 -7.75 18.13
C ALA A 334 -6.09 -8.83 17.49
N THR A 335 -5.09 -8.42 16.71
CA THR A 335 -4.16 -9.34 16.06
C THR A 335 -3.40 -10.21 17.05
N ARG A 336 -2.88 -9.60 18.13
CA ARG A 336 -2.15 -10.36 19.17
C ARG A 336 -3.06 -11.28 19.98
N GLU A 337 -4.32 -10.90 20.20
CA GLU A 337 -5.32 -11.80 20.80
C GLU A 337 -5.62 -12.99 19.90
N VAL A 338 -5.85 -12.78 18.60
CA VAL A 338 -6.10 -13.87 17.64
C VAL A 338 -4.91 -14.83 17.57
N GLU A 339 -3.68 -14.33 17.53
CA GLU A 339 -2.48 -15.18 17.58
C GLU A 339 -2.45 -16.06 18.84
N ALA A 340 -2.73 -15.49 20.01
CA ALA A 340 -2.74 -16.23 21.28
C ALA A 340 -3.88 -17.27 21.32
N GLU A 341 -5.05 -16.95 20.77
CA GLU A 341 -6.18 -17.87 20.65
C GLU A 341 -5.88 -19.03 19.67
N LEU A 342 -5.16 -18.77 18.57
CA LEU A 342 -4.66 -19.80 17.67
C LEU A 342 -3.63 -20.71 18.35
N ASP A 343 -2.67 -20.15 19.09
CA ASP A 343 -1.68 -20.91 19.87
C ASP A 343 -2.34 -21.81 20.93
N ALA A 344 -3.42 -21.31 21.56
CA ALA A 344 -4.21 -22.05 22.52
C ALA A 344 -5.13 -23.12 21.88
N GLY A 345 -5.30 -23.08 20.56
CA GLY A 345 -6.21 -23.96 19.82
C GLY A 345 -7.69 -23.62 20.03
N GLU A 346 -8.00 -22.36 20.36
CA GLU A 346 -9.36 -21.85 20.53
C GLU A 346 -10.00 -21.48 19.17
N ILE A 347 -9.17 -21.06 18.21
CA ILE A 347 -9.57 -20.86 16.81
C ILE A 347 -9.14 -22.09 16.00
N ASP A 348 -10.10 -22.77 15.39
CA ASP A 348 -9.86 -23.89 14.46
C ASP A 348 -9.79 -23.36 13.03
N VAL A 349 -8.58 -23.04 12.57
CA VAL A 349 -8.29 -22.83 11.16
C VAL A 349 -8.24 -24.20 10.49
N GLY A 350 -9.39 -24.66 10.01
CA GLY A 350 -9.49 -25.91 9.26
C GLY A 350 -8.44 -25.96 8.14
N SER A 351 -7.97 -27.16 7.77
CA SER A 351 -7.02 -27.28 6.67
C SER A 351 -7.64 -26.67 5.40
N PRO A 352 -7.01 -25.66 4.77
CA PRO A 352 -7.55 -25.07 3.55
C PRO A 352 -7.72 -26.16 2.49
N GLY A 353 -8.96 -26.33 1.97
CA GLY A 353 -9.22 -27.15 0.79
C GLY A 353 -9.69 -28.61 0.97
N VAL A 354 -10.33 -29.00 2.07
CA VAL A 354 -11.19 -30.21 2.03
C VAL A 354 -12.65 -29.78 1.88
N VAL A 355 -13.04 -29.50 0.63
CA VAL A 355 -14.46 -29.49 0.27
C VAL A 355 -15.00 -30.88 0.57
N ALA A 356 -15.96 -30.98 1.49
CA ALA A 356 -16.69 -32.21 1.71
C ALA A 356 -17.44 -32.56 0.42
N ASP A 357 -17.01 -33.62 -0.26
CA ASP A 357 -17.79 -34.26 -1.32
C ASP A 357 -19.16 -34.68 -0.74
N ASP A 358 -20.24 -34.03 -1.16
CA ASP A 358 -21.63 -34.50 -1.01
C ASP A 358 -22.38 -34.48 -2.36
#